data_AF-A0A4Y2VQ71-F1
#
_entry.id   AF-A0A4Y2VQ71-F1
#
_cell.length_a   1.000
_cell.length_b   1.000
_cell.length_c   1.000
_cell.angle_alpha   90.00
_cell.angle_beta   90.00
_cell.angle_gamma   90.00
#
_symmetry.space_group_name_H-M   'P 1'
#
loop_
_entity.id
_entity.type
_entity.pdbx_description
1 polymer ?
#
loop_
_entity_poly.entity_id
_entity_poly.type
_entity_poly.pdbx_seq_one_letter_code
_entity_poly.pdbx_strand_id
1 'polypeptide(L)'
;INNKLHQPEAAAGVLEYAMKNHGAELKVKERWYEKLHKWDKALAAYQQAREQRPDDMELIMGQMRCLEVLGEWGQLYQLSTETWPAVDDSVKTKMAPIAAAAAWGLGHWESMEEYTRVIPRATTDSAFYQAILSIHHSDFHAAQLFIDKARDLLDTELTALAGESYSRAYGVSK
;
A
#
# COMPACT_ATOMS: atom_id res chain seq x y z
N ILE A 1 8.55 -4.86 -18.37
CA ILE A 1 10.00 -4.84 -18.63
C ILE A 1 10.55 -3.42 -18.48
N ASN A 2 9.95 -2.38 -19.09
CA ASN A 2 10.40 -0.98 -18.93
C ASN A 2 10.38 -0.40 -17.51
N ASN A 3 9.41 -0.75 -16.66
CA ASN A 3 9.40 -0.24 -15.26
C ASN A 3 10.56 -0.80 -14.41
N LYS A 4 11.15 -1.94 -14.80
CA LYS A 4 12.33 -2.50 -14.12
C LYS A 4 13.64 -1.89 -14.62
N LEU A 5 13.59 -1.05 -15.67
CA LEU A 5 14.75 -0.48 -16.37
C LEU A 5 14.97 1.03 -16.11
N HIS A 6 14.32 1.60 -15.09
CA HIS A 6 14.51 3.01 -14.67
C HIS A 6 14.36 4.06 -15.80
N GLN A 7 13.49 3.81 -16.79
CA GLN A 7 13.10 4.81 -17.80
C GLN A 7 11.63 5.18 -17.67
N PRO A 8 11.25 6.03 -16.69
CA PRO A 8 9.87 6.43 -16.49
C PRO A 8 9.31 7.20 -17.70
N GLU A 9 10.15 7.96 -18.40
CA GLU A 9 9.76 8.77 -19.56
C GLU A 9 9.50 7.91 -20.81
N ALA A 10 10.33 6.88 -21.06
CA ALA A 10 10.11 5.95 -22.16
C ALA A 10 8.90 5.03 -21.88
N ALA A 11 8.69 4.63 -20.62
CA ALA A 11 7.48 3.93 -20.22
C ALA A 11 6.23 4.80 -20.43
N ALA A 12 6.28 6.09 -20.06
CA ALA A 12 5.17 7.03 -20.25
C ALA A 12 4.82 7.24 -21.74
N GLY A 13 5.82 7.43 -22.61
CA GLY A 13 5.59 7.63 -24.05
C GLY A 13 5.04 6.39 -24.75
N VAL A 14 5.53 5.19 -24.42
CA VAL A 14 5.00 3.92 -24.94
C VAL A 14 3.58 3.67 -24.44
N LEU A 15 3.30 4.01 -23.18
CA LEU A 15 1.96 3.90 -22.60
C LEU A 15 0.97 4.88 -23.25
N GLU A 16 1.36 6.13 -23.50
CA GLU A 16 0.51 7.12 -24.15
C GLU A 16 0.20 6.76 -25.61
N TYR A 17 1.18 6.19 -26.33
CA TYR A 17 0.98 5.64 -27.66
C TYR A 17 0.02 4.45 -27.67
N ALA A 18 0.14 3.52 -26.71
CA ALA A 18 -0.77 2.38 -26.57
C ALA A 18 -2.20 2.82 -26.23
N MET A 19 -2.37 3.88 -25.42
CA MET A 19 -3.68 4.46 -25.11
C MET A 19 -4.37 5.05 -26.35
N LYS A 20 -3.63 5.75 -27.21
CA LYS A 20 -4.16 6.37 -28.43
C LYS A 20 -4.51 5.35 -29.52
N ASN A 21 -3.71 4.29 -29.66
CA ASN A 21 -3.82 3.39 -30.81
C ASN A 21 -4.60 2.09 -30.54
N HIS A 22 -4.69 1.64 -29.29
CA HIS A 22 -5.27 0.32 -28.99
C HIS A 22 -6.56 0.34 -28.16
N GLY A 23 -7.16 1.51 -27.90
CA GLY A 23 -8.49 1.60 -27.29
C GLY A 23 -8.69 0.67 -26.07
N ALA A 24 -7.62 0.48 -25.30
CA ALA A 24 -7.38 -0.74 -24.54
C ALA A 24 -8.49 -1.03 -23.53
N GLU A 25 -8.82 -2.31 -23.42
CA GLU A 25 -9.76 -2.92 -22.48
C GLU A 25 -9.78 -2.18 -21.14
N LEU A 26 -10.98 -1.86 -20.63
CA LEU A 26 -11.19 -1.08 -19.41
C LEU A 26 -10.31 -1.54 -18.24
N LYS A 27 -10.16 -2.87 -18.05
CA LYS A 27 -9.34 -3.53 -17.00
C LYS A 27 -7.86 -3.15 -16.99
N VAL A 28 -7.37 -2.61 -18.09
CA VAL A 28 -5.97 -2.29 -18.27
C VAL A 28 -5.72 -0.80 -17.93
N LYS A 29 -6.76 0.04 -17.98
CA LYS A 29 -6.63 1.49 -17.79
C LYS A 29 -6.37 1.89 -16.35
N GLU A 30 -6.93 1.19 -15.36
CA GLU A 30 -6.82 1.59 -13.94
C GLU A 30 -5.38 1.43 -13.44
N ARG A 31 -4.79 0.24 -13.65
CA ARG A 31 -3.39 -0.05 -13.30
C ARG A 31 -2.37 0.78 -14.08
N TRP A 32 -2.76 1.36 -15.22
CA TRP A 32 -1.88 2.23 -16.00
C TRP A 32 -1.72 3.59 -15.35
N TYR A 33 -2.80 4.22 -14.90
CA TYR A 33 -2.72 5.49 -14.19
C TYR A 33 -1.90 5.36 -12.90
N GLU A 34 -2.03 4.22 -12.21
CA GLU A 34 -1.22 3.88 -11.04
C GLU A 34 0.28 3.87 -11.36
N LYS A 35 0.68 3.17 -12.43
CA LYS A 35 2.09 3.12 -12.89
C LYS A 35 2.63 4.46 -13.38
N LEU A 36 1.75 5.36 -13.79
CA LEU A 36 2.10 6.71 -14.23
C LEU A 36 2.07 7.74 -13.09
N HIS A 37 1.86 7.30 -11.83
CA HIS A 37 1.71 8.16 -10.66
C HIS A 37 0.59 9.21 -10.80
N LYS A 38 -0.43 8.92 -11.63
CA LYS A 38 -1.62 9.77 -11.82
C LYS A 38 -2.74 9.29 -10.89
N TRP A 39 -2.52 9.43 -9.58
CA TRP A 39 -3.32 8.79 -8.54
C TRP A 39 -4.81 9.20 -8.56
N ASP A 40 -5.12 10.47 -8.78
CA ASP A 40 -6.52 10.93 -8.89
C ASP A 40 -7.26 10.25 -10.05
N LYS A 41 -6.59 10.11 -11.20
CA LYS A 41 -7.16 9.44 -12.38
C LYS A 41 -7.27 7.93 -12.18
N ALA A 42 -6.31 7.33 -11.47
CA ALA A 42 -6.35 5.93 -11.11
C ALA A 42 -7.55 5.66 -10.18
N LEU A 43 -7.73 6.48 -9.15
CA LEU A 43 -8.85 6.38 -8.22
C LEU A 43 -10.20 6.47 -8.95
N ALA A 44 -10.38 7.50 -9.78
CA ALA A 44 -11.60 7.67 -10.58
C ALA A 44 -11.85 6.47 -11.51
N ALA A 45 -10.82 5.94 -12.15
CA ALA A 45 -10.93 4.76 -13.01
C ALA A 45 -11.32 3.50 -12.23
N TYR A 46 -10.72 3.28 -11.05
CA TYR A 46 -11.10 2.18 -10.17
C TYR A 46 -12.53 2.32 -9.64
N GLN A 47 -12.97 3.54 -9.27
CA GLN A 47 -14.36 3.82 -8.85
C GLN A 47 -15.36 3.50 -9.96
N GLN A 48 -15.10 3.97 -11.18
CA GLN A 48 -15.94 3.65 -12.32
C GLN A 48 -15.98 2.14 -12.62
N ALA A 49 -14.85 1.45 -12.49
CA ALA A 49 -14.79 0.01 -12.70
C ALA A 49 -15.57 -0.78 -11.64
N ARG A 50 -15.62 -0.29 -10.39
CA ARG A 50 -16.39 -0.91 -9.30
C ARG A 50 -17.90 -0.79 -9.47
N GLU A 51 -18.40 0.22 -10.18
CA GLU A 51 -19.85 0.31 -10.50
C GLU A 51 -20.34 -0.94 -11.26
N GLN A 52 -19.46 -1.55 -12.05
CA GLN A 52 -19.78 -2.76 -12.84
C GLN A 52 -19.38 -4.05 -12.12
N ARG A 53 -18.38 -3.99 -11.23
CA ARG A 53 -17.80 -5.14 -10.51
C ARG A 53 -17.53 -4.77 -9.05
N PRO A 54 -18.58 -4.68 -8.20
CA PRO A 54 -18.45 -4.15 -6.84
C PRO A 54 -17.57 -5.03 -5.94
N ASP A 55 -17.59 -6.34 -6.15
CA ASP A 55 -16.90 -7.34 -5.32
C ASP A 55 -15.51 -7.73 -5.84
N ASP A 56 -15.00 -7.04 -6.86
CA ASP A 56 -13.66 -7.33 -7.40
C ASP A 56 -12.58 -6.76 -6.47
N MET A 57 -11.94 -7.65 -5.71
CA MET A 57 -10.92 -7.30 -4.73
C MET A 57 -9.71 -6.57 -5.32
N GLU A 58 -9.36 -6.82 -6.58
CA GLU A 58 -8.24 -6.12 -7.22
C GLU A 58 -8.57 -4.64 -7.44
N LEU A 59 -9.83 -4.32 -7.73
CA LEU A 59 -10.29 -2.94 -7.85
C LEU A 59 -10.32 -2.25 -6.49
N ILE A 60 -10.85 -2.93 -5.46
CA ILE A 60 -10.90 -2.38 -4.10
C ILE A 60 -9.49 -2.09 -3.60
N MET A 61 -8.57 -3.06 -3.68
CA MET A 61 -7.18 -2.86 -3.29
C MET A 61 -6.50 -1.75 -4.11
N GLY A 62 -6.85 -1.59 -5.39
CA GLY A 62 -6.40 -0.48 -6.23
C GLY A 62 -6.84 0.88 -5.72
N GLN A 63 -8.12 1.01 -5.33
CA GLN A 63 -8.62 2.23 -4.69
C GLN A 63 -7.92 2.52 -3.38
N MET A 64 -7.74 1.50 -2.54
CA MET A 64 -7.11 1.67 -1.23
C MET A 64 -5.69 2.23 -1.36
N ARG A 65 -4.88 1.69 -2.30
CA ARG A 65 -3.54 2.24 -2.58
C ARG A 65 -3.58 3.67 -3.11
N CYS A 66 -4.55 4.00 -3.96
CA CYS A 66 -4.68 5.37 -4.46
C CYS A 66 -5.03 6.34 -3.33
N LEU A 67 -5.98 5.97 -2.46
CA LEU A 67 -6.40 6.78 -1.32
C LEU A 67 -5.28 6.97 -0.31
N GLU A 68 -4.48 5.93 -0.05
CA GLU A 68 -3.30 5.98 0.81
C GLU A 68 -2.28 7.01 0.31
N VAL A 69 -1.93 6.98 -0.98
CA VAL A 69 -0.96 7.91 -1.56
C VAL A 69 -1.51 9.34 -1.62
N LEU A 70 -2.83 9.50 -1.80
CA LEU A 70 -3.49 10.80 -1.77
C LEU A 70 -3.68 11.35 -0.36
N GLY A 71 -3.48 10.53 0.68
CA GLY A 71 -3.71 10.93 2.08
C GLY A 71 -5.18 11.07 2.46
N GLU A 72 -6.09 10.44 1.70
CA GLU A 72 -7.53 10.46 1.91
C GLU A 72 -7.95 9.43 2.98
N TRP A 73 -7.44 9.60 4.21
CA TRP A 73 -7.55 8.62 5.28
C TRP A 73 -8.99 8.29 5.68
N GLY A 74 -9.90 9.27 5.66
CA GLY A 74 -11.32 9.08 5.98
C GLY A 74 -12.01 8.11 5.03
N GLN A 75 -11.85 8.32 3.73
CA GLN A 75 -12.41 7.45 2.69
C GLN A 75 -11.76 6.05 2.73
N LEU A 76 -10.44 6.01 2.95
CA LEU A 76 -9.70 4.76 3.05
C LEU A 76 -10.16 3.91 4.23
N TYR A 77 -10.37 4.53 5.40
CA TYR A 77 -10.82 3.84 6.60
C TYR A 77 -12.25 3.30 6.45
N GLN A 78 -13.16 4.08 5.86
CA GLN A 78 -14.51 3.61 5.54
C GLN A 78 -14.48 2.38 4.62
N LEU A 79 -13.74 2.46 3.50
CA LEU A 79 -13.60 1.35 2.57
C LEU A 79 -12.98 0.11 3.23
N SER A 80 -11.98 0.31 4.10
CA SER A 80 -11.34 -0.76 4.86
C SER A 80 -12.35 -1.46 5.78
N THR A 81 -13.13 -0.70 6.55
CA THR A 81 -14.09 -1.22 7.53
C THR A 81 -15.21 -2.00 6.86
N GLU A 82 -15.72 -1.50 5.73
CA GLU A 82 -16.76 -2.17 4.94
C GLU A 82 -16.27 -3.48 4.31
N THR A 83 -15.02 -3.50 3.84
CA THR A 83 -14.45 -4.65 3.11
C THR A 83 -13.92 -5.73 4.06
N TRP A 84 -13.39 -5.34 5.23
CA TRP A 84 -12.74 -6.22 6.20
C TRP A 84 -13.51 -7.51 6.58
N PRO A 85 -14.83 -7.48 6.86
CA PRO A 85 -15.56 -8.69 7.24
C PRO A 85 -15.78 -9.66 6.05
N ALA A 86 -15.74 -9.17 4.81
CA ALA A 86 -16.08 -9.95 3.62
C ALA A 86 -14.88 -10.66 2.98
N VAL A 87 -13.65 -10.29 3.38
CA VAL A 87 -12.42 -10.80 2.77
C VAL A 87 -11.82 -11.99 3.51
N ASP A 88 -11.13 -12.84 2.74
CA ASP A 88 -10.34 -13.95 3.27
C ASP A 88 -9.03 -13.48 3.92
N ASP A 89 -8.37 -14.37 4.66
CA ASP A 89 -7.14 -14.06 5.39
C ASP A 89 -5.98 -13.66 4.46
N SER A 90 -5.96 -14.17 3.22
CA SER A 90 -4.93 -13.85 2.23
C SER A 90 -5.02 -12.39 1.79
N VAL A 91 -6.24 -11.90 1.54
CA VAL A 91 -6.51 -10.50 1.22
C VAL A 91 -6.34 -9.61 2.45
N LYS A 92 -6.80 -10.04 3.63
CA LYS A 92 -6.59 -9.28 4.89
C LYS A 92 -5.12 -9.01 5.15
N THR A 93 -4.25 -9.99 4.91
CA THR A 93 -2.79 -9.83 5.08
C THR A 93 -2.24 -8.68 4.23
N LYS A 94 -2.76 -8.49 3.01
CA LYS A 94 -2.34 -7.39 2.10
C LYS A 94 -3.03 -6.07 2.42
N MET A 95 -4.26 -6.12 2.90
CA MET A 95 -5.08 -4.96 3.22
C MET A 95 -4.69 -4.32 4.56
N ALA A 96 -4.25 -5.15 5.51
CA ALA A 96 -3.98 -4.76 6.89
C ALA A 96 -2.98 -3.59 7.05
N PRO A 97 -1.84 -3.52 6.35
CA PRO A 97 -0.93 -2.38 6.47
C PRO A 97 -1.57 -1.05 6.05
N ILE A 98 -2.34 -1.06 4.96
CA ILE A 98 -3.03 0.12 4.42
C ILE A 98 -4.17 0.55 5.36
N ALA A 99 -4.94 -0.41 5.86
CA ALA A 99 -6.02 -0.17 6.81
C ALA A 99 -5.48 0.34 8.15
N ALA A 100 -4.35 -0.21 8.63
CA ALA A 100 -3.68 0.25 9.85
C ALA A 100 -3.15 1.68 9.71
N ALA A 101 -2.59 2.05 8.56
CA ALA A 101 -2.17 3.42 8.28
C ALA A 101 -3.34 4.40 8.36
N ALA A 102 -4.48 4.06 7.75
CA ALA A 102 -5.69 4.89 7.79
C ALA A 102 -6.26 5.02 9.20
N ALA A 103 -6.35 3.90 9.93
CA ALA A 103 -6.82 3.89 11.31
C ALA A 103 -5.92 4.73 12.22
N TRP A 104 -4.60 4.62 12.07
CA TRP A 104 -3.63 5.45 12.79
C TRP A 104 -3.78 6.94 12.45
N GLY A 105 -3.90 7.29 11.17
CA GLY A 105 -4.06 8.68 10.71
C GLY A 105 -5.33 9.36 11.24
N LEU A 106 -6.36 8.58 11.57
CA LEU A 106 -7.62 9.07 12.15
C LEU A 106 -7.69 8.92 13.68
N GLY A 107 -6.69 8.30 14.32
CA GLY A 107 -6.68 8.03 15.77
C GLY A 107 -7.62 6.89 16.21
N HIS A 108 -8.00 6.00 15.30
CA HIS A 108 -8.79 4.80 15.59
C HIS A 108 -7.89 3.64 16.07
N TRP A 109 -7.42 3.74 17.31
CA TRP A 109 -6.44 2.80 17.89
C TRP A 109 -6.91 1.35 18.00
N GLU A 110 -8.20 1.12 18.30
CA GLU A 110 -8.77 -0.24 18.40
C GLU A 110 -8.72 -0.97 17.06
N SER A 111 -9.16 -0.30 15.98
CA SER A 111 -9.10 -0.85 14.62
C SER A 111 -7.67 -1.03 14.15
N MET A 112 -6.77 -0.10 14.49
CA MET A 112 -5.34 -0.24 14.22
C MET A 112 -4.77 -1.51 14.86
N GLU A 113 -5.13 -1.80 16.11
CA GLU A 113 -4.70 -3.02 16.80
C GLU A 113 -5.25 -4.29 16.12
N GLU A 114 -6.52 -4.29 15.73
CA GLU A 114 -7.14 -5.41 14.99
C GLU A 114 -6.41 -5.70 13.68
N TYR A 115 -6.19 -4.66 12.86
CA TYR A 115 -5.50 -4.80 11.58
C TYR A 115 -4.06 -5.27 11.75
N THR A 116 -3.34 -4.69 12.73
CA THR A 116 -1.93 -5.03 12.98
C THR A 116 -1.73 -6.49 13.38
N ARG A 117 -2.72 -7.12 14.05
CA ARG A 117 -2.65 -8.55 14.42
C ARG A 117 -2.58 -9.49 13.22
N VAL A 118 -3.12 -9.08 12.07
CA VAL A 118 -3.13 -9.89 10.84
C VAL A 118 -1.85 -9.67 10.01
N ILE A 119 -1.12 -8.58 10.24
CA ILE A 119 0.13 -8.31 9.52
C ILE A 119 1.19 -9.36 9.92
N PRO A 120 1.88 -10.01 8.96
CA PRO A 120 2.87 -11.02 9.27
C PRO A 120 4.01 -10.44 10.11
N ARG A 121 4.33 -11.08 11.23
CA ARG A 121 5.34 -10.59 12.20
C ARG A 121 6.76 -10.47 11.66
N ALA A 122 7.01 -10.99 10.46
CA ALA A 122 8.30 -10.93 9.77
C ALA A 122 8.43 -9.71 8.86
N THR A 123 7.42 -8.85 8.75
CA THR A 123 7.49 -7.61 7.99
C THR A 123 7.91 -6.44 8.86
N THR A 124 8.59 -5.48 8.25
CA THR A 124 8.94 -4.18 8.87
C THR A 124 7.69 -3.46 9.36
N ASP A 125 6.62 -3.43 8.56
CA ASP A 125 5.34 -2.79 8.90
C ASP A 125 4.77 -3.32 10.21
N SER A 126 4.82 -4.65 10.43
CA SER A 126 4.31 -5.26 11.66
C SER A 126 5.09 -4.75 12.88
N ALA A 127 6.42 -4.75 12.81
CA ALA A 127 7.26 -4.26 13.89
C ALA A 127 7.05 -2.75 14.14
N PHE A 128 6.91 -1.96 13.07
CA PHE A 128 6.65 -0.54 13.14
C PHE A 128 5.31 -0.20 13.82
N TYR A 129 4.20 -0.81 13.37
CA TYR A 129 2.89 -0.56 13.97
C TYR A 129 2.80 -1.07 15.41
N GLN A 130 3.44 -2.20 15.74
CA GLN A 130 3.52 -2.70 17.12
C GLN A 130 4.31 -1.74 18.02
N ALA A 131 5.37 -1.11 17.53
CA ALA A 131 6.09 -0.07 18.28
C ALA A 131 5.19 1.12 18.59
N ILE A 132 4.43 1.61 17.60
CA ILE A 132 3.49 2.73 17.78
C ILE A 132 2.41 2.38 18.82
N LEU A 133 1.80 1.19 18.72
CA LEU A 133 0.80 0.72 19.68
C LEU A 133 1.39 0.59 21.10
N SER A 134 2.64 0.12 21.22
CA SER A 134 3.33 0.02 22.51
C SER A 134 3.59 1.39 23.14
N ILE A 135 3.97 2.39 22.33
CA ILE A 135 4.11 3.79 22.77
C ILE A 135 2.76 4.33 23.25
N HIS A 136 1.68 4.08 22.52
CA HIS A 136 0.32 4.49 22.90
C HIS A 136 -0.08 3.88 24.26
N HIS A 137 0.25 2.62 24.52
CA HIS A 137 0.01 1.95 25.80
C HIS A 137 1.01 2.31 26.90
N SER A 138 1.94 3.24 26.66
CA SER A 138 3.02 3.62 27.58
C SER A 138 3.97 2.47 27.97
N ASP A 139 4.03 1.41 27.16
CA ASP A 139 5.02 0.34 27.29
C ASP A 139 6.25 0.67 26.42
N PHE A 140 7.09 1.54 26.95
CA PHE A 140 8.30 1.99 26.26
C PHE A 140 9.35 0.88 26.12
N HIS A 141 9.31 -0.15 26.97
CA HIS A 141 10.23 -1.27 26.87
C HIS A 141 9.89 -2.14 25.67
N ALA A 142 8.61 -2.53 25.53
CA ALA A 142 8.14 -3.26 24.36
C ALA A 142 8.34 -2.44 23.07
N ALA A 143 8.06 -1.12 23.11
CA ALA A 143 8.29 -0.24 21.97
C ALA A 143 9.74 -0.29 21.49
N GLN A 144 10.71 -0.21 22.39
CA GLN A 144 12.13 -0.27 22.04
C GLN A 144 12.50 -1.60 21.36
N LEU A 145 12.02 -2.73 21.88
CA LEU A 145 12.24 -4.05 21.28
C LEU A 145 11.70 -4.13 19.85
N PHE A 146 10.51 -3.58 19.60
CA PHE A 146 9.93 -3.55 18.26
C PHE A 146 10.66 -2.61 17.31
N ILE A 147 11.14 -1.47 17.80
CA ILE A 147 11.98 -0.54 17.00
C ILE A 147 13.27 -1.23 16.58
N ASP A 148 13.95 -1.92 17.50
CA ASP A 148 15.20 -2.61 17.18
C ASP A 148 14.95 -3.76 16.20
N LYS A 149 13.85 -4.50 16.37
CA LYS A 149 13.43 -5.52 15.39
C LYS A 149 13.13 -4.93 14.01
N ALA A 150 12.47 -3.77 13.95
CA ALA A 150 12.21 -3.10 12.68
C ALA A 150 13.52 -2.69 11.98
N ARG A 151 14.53 -2.24 12.74
CA ARG A 151 15.87 -1.94 12.21
C ARG A 151 16.56 -3.18 11.66
N ASP A 152 16.55 -4.29 12.38
CA ASP A 152 17.16 -5.54 11.92
C ASP A 152 16.56 -6.04 10.58
N LEU A 153 15.23 -5.91 10.44
CA LEU A 153 14.52 -6.26 9.21
C LEU A 153 14.86 -5.29 8.06
N LEU A 154 14.85 -3.99 8.33
CA LEU A 154 15.25 -2.96 7.36
C LEU A 154 16.70 -3.12 6.90
N ASP A 155 17.62 -3.41 7.82
CA ASP A 155 19.04 -3.62 7.51
C ASP A 155 19.22 -4.84 6.59
N THR A 156 18.43 -5.89 6.79
CA THR A 156 18.42 -7.08 5.92
C THR A 156 17.94 -6.72 4.50
N GLU A 157 16.84 -5.97 4.39
CA GLU A 157 16.30 -5.51 3.10
C GLU A 157 17.25 -4.55 2.38
N LEU A 158 17.82 -3.59 3.11
CA LEU A 158 18.79 -2.63 2.59
C LEU A 158 20.07 -3.32 2.12
N THR A 159 20.59 -4.30 2.87
CA THR A 159 21.78 -5.06 2.49
C THR A 159 21.54 -5.84 1.19
N ALA A 160 20.35 -6.42 1.02
CA ALA A 160 19.97 -7.11 -0.20
C ALA A 160 19.88 -6.16 -1.41
N LEU A 161 19.38 -4.94 -1.22
CA LEU A 161 19.17 -3.95 -2.30
C LEU A 161 20.41 -3.11 -2.63
N ALA A 162 21.28 -2.85 -1.65
CA ALA A 162 22.53 -2.12 -1.82
C ALA A 162 23.53 -2.87 -2.71
N GLY A 163 23.40 -4.21 -2.81
CA GLY A 163 24.13 -5.03 -3.78
C GLY A 163 23.71 -4.80 -5.25
N GLU A 164 22.55 -4.19 -5.50
CA GLU A 164 21.98 -4.04 -6.85
C GLU A 164 22.00 -2.60 -7.41
N SER A 165 21.75 -1.56 -6.59
CA SER A 165 21.85 -0.14 -6.99
C SER A 165 21.55 0.83 -5.82
N TYR A 166 22.36 1.88 -5.67
CA TYR A 166 22.17 2.96 -4.68
C TYR A 166 20.80 3.67 -4.77
N SER A 167 20.19 3.73 -5.96
CA SER A 167 18.87 4.37 -6.16
C SER A 167 17.70 3.56 -5.61
N ARG A 168 17.86 2.24 -5.40
CA ARG A 168 16.81 1.38 -4.81
C ARG A 168 16.81 1.44 -3.28
N ALA A 169 17.98 1.59 -2.67
CA ALA A 169 18.12 1.74 -1.21
C ALA A 169 17.35 2.95 -0.66
N TYR A 170 17.25 4.04 -1.43
CA TYR A 170 16.50 5.24 -1.02
C TYR A 170 14.97 5.04 -0.95
N GLY A 171 14.41 4.07 -1.68
CA GLY A 171 12.97 3.79 -1.68
C GLY A 171 12.49 3.04 -0.43
N VAL A 172 13.40 2.37 0.29
CA VAL A 172 13.12 1.63 1.53
C VAL A 172 13.25 2.53 2.77
N SER A 173 13.84 3.72 2.62
CA SER A 173 14.02 4.69 3.69
C SER A 173 12.84 5.67 3.87
N LYS A 174 11.77 5.54 3.10
CA LYS A 174 10.55 6.35 3.19
C LYS A 174 9.36 5.49 3.60
#